data_AF-A0AA37MV12-F1
#
_entry.id   AF-A0AA37MV12-F1
#
_cell.length_a   1.000
_cell.length_b   1.000
_cell.length_c   1.000
_cell.angle_alpha   90.00
_cell.angle_beta   90.00
_cell.angle_gamma   90.00
#
_symmetry.space_group_name_H-M   'P 1'
#
loop_
_entity.id
_entity.type
_entity.pdbx_description
1 polymer ?
#
loop_
_entity_poly.entity_id
_entity_poly.type
_entity_poly.pdbx_seq_one_letter_code
_entity_poly.pdbx_strand_id
1 'polypeptide(L)'
;MSIAPVLWETVDNMLLSLEAHIEQSWAQLASAHLSRCVFEFACLARERRGVDCYPEATCAMVFHQSASRLMLDASAKEWNVPVVMMPVVTGILIACGELVVARVAHPD
;
A
#
# COMPACT_ATOMS: atom_id res chain seq x y z
N MET A 1 -3.31 -2.46 -20.40
CA MET A 1 -2.05 -1.96 -19.81
C MET A 1 -1.66 -2.87 -18.66
N SER A 2 -0.37 -3.16 -18.46
CA SER A 2 0.05 -3.98 -17.31
C SER A 2 0.04 -3.13 -16.03
N ILE A 3 -0.59 -3.62 -14.97
CA ILE A 3 -0.64 -2.92 -13.67
C ILE A 3 0.73 -2.88 -12.97
N ALA A 4 1.59 -3.86 -13.22
CA ALA A 4 2.84 -4.03 -12.49
C ALA A 4 3.76 -2.79 -12.53
N PRO A 5 4.06 -2.17 -13.70
CA PRO A 5 4.85 -0.93 -13.73
C PRO A 5 4.16 0.23 -12.99
N VAL A 6 2.84 0.38 -13.13
CA VAL A 6 2.09 1.45 -12.45
C VAL A 6 2.10 1.28 -10.93
N LEU A 7 1.91 0.05 -10.45
CA LEU A 7 1.99 -0.28 -9.03
C LEU A 7 3.39 0.02 -8.48
N TRP A 8 4.43 -0.46 -9.17
CA TRP A 8 5.81 -0.26 -8.74
C TRP A 8 6.14 1.23 -8.65
N GLU A 9 5.90 1.99 -9.71
CA GLU A 9 6.18 3.43 -9.75
C GLU A 9 5.37 4.21 -8.70
N THR A 10 4.10 3.85 -8.48
CA THR A 10 3.26 4.53 -7.49
C THR A 10 3.78 4.28 -6.07
N VAL A 11 4.12 3.04 -5.74
CA VAL A 11 4.65 2.70 -4.42
C VAL A 11 6.03 3.30 -4.21
N ASP A 12 6.90 3.26 -5.22
CA ASP A 12 8.26 3.83 -5.15
C ASP A 12 8.21 5.35 -4.89
N ASN A 13 7.35 6.08 -5.60
CA ASN A 13 7.11 7.50 -5.36
C ASN A 13 6.60 7.79 -3.94
N MET A 14 5.68 6.95 -3.42
CA MET A 14 5.17 7.08 -2.06
C MET A 14 6.28 6.81 -1.03
N LEU A 15 7.11 5.79 -1.23
CA LEU A 15 8.24 5.47 -0.36
C LEU A 15 9.28 6.60 -0.35
N LEU A 16 9.62 7.16 -1.51
CA LEU A 16 10.49 8.33 -1.62
C LEU A 16 9.93 9.54 -0.86
N SER A 17 8.62 9.78 -0.91
CA SER A 17 7.98 10.87 -0.15
C SER A 17 8.07 10.68 1.37
N LEU A 18 8.16 9.44 1.84
CA LEU A 18 8.27 9.09 3.25
C LEU A 18 9.72 9.10 3.76
N GLU A 19 10.72 9.09 2.87
CA GLU A 19 12.14 9.03 3.22
C GLU A 19 12.56 10.21 4.10
N ALA A 20 12.02 11.40 3.84
CA ALA A 20 12.22 12.60 4.67
C ALA A 20 11.74 12.43 6.13
N HIS A 21 10.93 11.42 6.41
CA HIS A 21 10.35 11.14 7.71
C HIS A 21 10.77 9.78 8.28
N ILE A 22 11.78 9.11 7.70
CA ILE A 22 12.12 7.71 8.04
C ILE A 22 12.59 7.52 9.50
N GLU A 23 13.00 8.58 10.18
CA GLU A 23 13.32 8.54 11.62
C GLU A 23 12.06 8.44 12.50
N GLN A 24 10.87 8.71 11.94
CA GLN A 24 9.60 8.65 12.64
C GLN A 24 8.97 7.26 12.47
N SER A 25 8.57 6.64 13.58
CA SER A 25 8.03 5.28 13.60
C SER A 25 6.80 5.07 12.70
N TRP A 26 5.94 6.08 12.56
CA TRP A 26 4.76 5.99 11.70
C TRP A 26 5.15 5.90 10.22
N ALA A 27 6.22 6.58 9.79
CA ALA A 27 6.68 6.54 8.41
C ALA A 27 7.34 5.19 8.10
N GLN A 28 8.11 4.66 9.05
CA GLN A 28 8.67 3.30 8.95
C GLN A 28 7.57 2.24 8.83
N LEU A 29 6.53 2.34 9.66
CA LEU A 29 5.37 1.44 9.61
C LEU A 29 4.63 1.56 8.27
N ALA A 30 4.38 2.79 7.78
CA ALA A 30 3.77 3.01 6.48
C ALA A 30 4.58 2.39 5.35
N SER A 31 5.90 2.63 5.30
CA SER A 31 6.80 2.06 4.29
C SER A 31 6.82 0.54 4.31
N ALA A 32 6.83 -0.07 5.49
CA ALA A 32 6.77 -1.52 5.65
C ALA A 32 5.46 -2.09 5.12
N HIS A 33 4.32 -1.45 5.42
CA HIS A 33 3.02 -1.90 4.93
C HIS A 33 2.82 -1.67 3.43
N LEU A 34 3.32 -0.57 2.86
CA LEU A 34 3.32 -0.35 1.41
C LEU A 34 4.06 -1.49 0.68
N SER A 35 5.28 -1.80 1.14
CA SER A 35 6.08 -2.90 0.58
C SER A 35 5.39 -4.25 0.73
N ARG A 36 4.77 -4.49 1.90
CA ARG A 36 4.00 -5.72 2.16
C ARG A 36 2.80 -5.85 1.21
N CYS A 37 2.08 -4.76 0.93
CA CYS A 37 0.94 -4.79 0.01
C CYS A 37 1.37 -5.18 -1.42
N VAL A 38 2.51 -4.67 -1.90
CA VAL A 38 3.08 -5.07 -3.19
C VAL A 38 3.38 -6.57 -3.23
N PHE A 39 4.02 -7.09 -2.18
CA PHE A 39 4.31 -8.52 -2.07
C PHE A 39 3.04 -9.37 -2.02
N GLU A 40 2.05 -9.00 -1.20
CA GLU A 40 0.77 -9.70 -1.10
C GLU A 40 0.04 -9.73 -2.44
N PHE A 41 0.00 -8.60 -3.15
CA PHE A 41 -0.57 -8.54 -4.50
C PHE A 41 0.18 -9.43 -5.49
N ALA A 42 1.52 -9.44 -5.48
CA ALA A 42 2.32 -10.29 -6.36
C ALA A 42 2.07 -11.79 -6.10
N CYS A 43 1.93 -12.18 -4.83
CA CYS A 43 1.54 -13.53 -4.44
C CYS A 43 0.16 -13.90 -4.99
N LEU A 44 -0.85 -13.04 -4.82
CA LEU A 44 -2.20 -13.26 -5.34
C LEU A 44 -2.21 -13.36 -6.87
N ALA A 45 -1.48 -12.49 -7.57
CA ALA A 45 -1.38 -12.52 -9.03
C ALA A 45 -0.77 -13.84 -9.54
N ARG A 46 0.25 -14.37 -8.83
CA ARG A 46 0.86 -15.67 -9.13
C ARG A 46 -0.11 -16.82 -8.92
N GLU A 47 -0.83 -16.83 -7.80
CA GLU A 47 -1.81 -17.89 -7.47
C GLU A 47 -2.97 -17.91 -8.48
N ARG A 48 -3.43 -16.74 -8.90
CA ARG A 48 -4.49 -16.59 -9.91
C ARG A 48 -4.01 -16.81 -11.35
N ARG A 49 -2.71 -17.08 -11.57
CA ARG A 49 -2.07 -17.21 -12.90
C ARG A 49 -2.43 -16.08 -13.88
N GLY A 50 -2.62 -14.86 -13.36
CA GLY A 50 -3.01 -13.71 -14.17
C GLY A 50 -4.44 -13.73 -14.73
N VAL A 51 -5.34 -14.58 -14.22
CA VAL A 51 -6.76 -14.67 -14.65
C VAL A 51 -7.64 -13.58 -14.02
N ASP A 52 -7.05 -12.60 -13.36
CA ASP A 52 -7.82 -11.51 -12.75
C ASP A 52 -8.28 -10.52 -13.82
N CYS A 53 -9.60 -10.42 -14.01
CA CYS A 53 -10.20 -9.49 -14.97
C CYS A 53 -10.08 -8.03 -14.53
N TYR A 54 -9.82 -7.76 -13.24
CA TYR A 54 -9.74 -6.41 -12.66
C TYR A 54 -8.55 -6.30 -11.69
N PRO A 55 -7.31 -6.40 -12.19
CA PRO A 55 -6.12 -6.42 -11.36
C PRO A 55 -5.95 -5.13 -10.53
N GLU A 56 -6.43 -3.98 -11.02
CA GLU A 56 -6.43 -2.70 -10.31
C GLU A 56 -7.38 -2.68 -9.11
N ALA A 57 -8.58 -3.25 -9.25
CA ALA A 57 -9.52 -3.37 -8.13
C ALA A 57 -8.98 -4.35 -7.07
N THR A 58 -8.41 -5.48 -7.49
CA THR A 58 -7.75 -6.42 -6.57
C THR A 58 -6.56 -5.77 -5.86
N CYS A 59 -5.76 -4.98 -6.57
CA CYS A 59 -4.64 -4.25 -5.99
C CYS A 59 -5.13 -3.27 -4.92
N ALA A 60 -6.06 -2.36 -5.24
CA ALA A 60 -6.62 -1.43 -4.27
C ALA A 60 -7.21 -2.14 -3.04
N MET A 61 -7.91 -3.25 -3.25
CA MET A 61 -8.47 -4.06 -2.17
C MET A 61 -7.39 -4.58 -1.21
N VAL A 62 -6.21 -4.99 -1.69
CA VAL A 62 -5.08 -5.41 -0.82
C VAL A 62 -4.65 -4.27 0.10
N PHE A 63 -4.49 -3.05 -0.44
CA PHE A 63 -4.10 -1.88 0.35
C PHE A 63 -5.18 -1.51 1.38
N HIS A 64 -6.45 -1.49 0.99
CA HIS A 64 -7.59 -1.24 1.90
C HIS A 64 -7.69 -2.28 3.01
N GLN A 65 -7.48 -3.57 2.70
CA GLN A 65 -7.49 -4.63 3.70
C GLN A 65 -6.31 -4.52 4.65
N SER A 66 -5.12 -4.19 4.16
CA SER A 66 -3.94 -3.93 4.99
C SER A 66 -4.19 -2.78 5.95
N ALA A 67 -4.76 -1.66 5.47
CA ALA A 67 -5.13 -0.51 6.30
C ALA A 67 -6.18 -0.87 7.36
N SER A 68 -7.19 -1.65 6.99
CA SER A 68 -8.25 -2.09 7.91
C SER A 68 -7.71 -3.03 9.00
N ARG A 69 -6.85 -3.99 8.63
CA ARG A 69 -6.20 -4.88 9.61
C ARG A 69 -5.30 -4.10 10.56
N LEU A 70 -4.57 -3.12 10.03
CA LEU A 70 -3.64 -2.31 10.82
C LEU A 70 -4.34 -1.50 11.92
N MET A 71 -5.60 -1.07 11.71
CA MET A 71 -6.40 -0.42 12.75
C MET A 71 -6.85 -1.35 13.88
N LEU A 72 -6.87 -2.66 13.64
CA LEU A 72 -7.35 -3.67 14.58
C LEU A 72 -6.22 -4.37 15.33
N ASP A 73 -4.99 -4.27 14.83
CA ASP A 73 -3.83 -4.99 15.35
C ASP A 73 -2.98 -4.15 16.33
N ALA A 74 -2.14 -4.81 17.11
CA ALA A 74 -1.22 -4.22 18.07
C ALA A 74 0.01 -3.55 17.41
N SER A 75 0.07 -3.46 16.07
CA SER A 75 1.23 -2.96 15.33
C SER A 75 1.64 -1.55 15.75
N ALA A 76 0.68 -0.68 16.11
CA ALA A 76 0.98 0.65 16.63
C ALA A 76 1.90 0.59 17.86
N LYS A 77 1.62 -0.35 18.78
CA LYS A 77 2.41 -0.57 19.99
C LYS A 77 3.75 -1.23 19.67
N GLU A 78 3.76 -2.24 18.80
CA GLU A 78 4.98 -2.97 18.42
C GLU A 78 6.02 -2.07 17.74
N TRP A 79 5.56 -1.11 16.95
CA TRP A 79 6.40 -0.17 16.21
C TRP A 79 6.63 1.14 16.95
N ASN A 80 6.13 1.31 18.19
CA ASN A 80 6.17 2.57 18.93
C ASN A 80 5.57 3.75 18.15
N VAL A 81 4.49 3.50 17.41
CA VAL A 81 3.72 4.51 16.69
C VAL A 81 2.67 5.11 17.62
N PRO A 82 2.64 6.45 17.81
CA PRO A 82 1.57 7.09 18.55
C PRO A 82 0.20 6.77 17.92
N VAL A 83 -0.78 6.35 18.72
CA VAL A 83 -2.11 5.95 18.23
C VAL A 83 -2.77 7.04 17.36
N VAL A 84 -2.52 8.31 17.68
CA VAL A 84 -3.01 9.46 16.89
C VAL A 84 -2.47 9.53 15.46
N MET A 85 -1.35 8.86 15.18
CA MET A 85 -0.76 8.76 13.83
C MET A 85 -1.29 7.57 13.02
N MET A 86 -2.03 6.63 13.64
CA MET A 86 -2.55 5.47 12.91
C MET A 86 -3.46 5.84 11.73
N PRO A 87 -4.35 6.86 11.82
CA PRO A 87 -5.11 7.34 10.66
C PRO A 87 -4.23 7.86 9.52
N VAL A 88 -3.04 8.41 9.81
CA VAL A 88 -2.09 8.87 8.78
C VAL A 88 -1.52 7.67 8.05
N VAL A 89 -1.06 6.66 8.79
CA VAL A 89 -0.50 5.43 8.22
C VAL A 89 -1.53 4.71 7.34
N THR A 90 -2.77 4.56 7.82
CA THR A 90 -3.83 3.87 7.06
C THR A 90 -4.32 4.70 5.88
N GLY A 91 -4.38 6.02 6.03
CA GLY A 91 -4.67 6.95 4.94
C GLY A 91 -3.64 6.86 3.80
N ILE A 92 -2.35 6.75 4.13
CA ILE A 92 -1.27 6.56 3.14
C ILE A 92 -1.47 5.26 2.33
N LEU A 93 -1.79 4.16 3.02
CA LEU A 93 -2.02 2.87 2.36
C LEU A 93 -3.23 2.94 1.41
N ILE A 94 -4.36 3.47 1.89
CA ILE A 94 -5.58 3.63 1.10
C ILE A 94 -5.31 4.52 -0.12
N ALA A 95 -4.71 5.68 0.10
CA ALA A 95 -4.39 6.62 -0.98
C ALA A 95 -3.47 6.00 -2.04
N CYS A 96 -2.49 5.19 -1.64
CA CYS A 96 -1.62 4.48 -2.59
C CYS A 96 -2.43 3.51 -3.48
N GLY A 97 -3.34 2.73 -2.90
CA GLY A 97 -4.22 1.83 -3.66
C GLY A 97 -5.11 2.58 -4.66
N GLU A 98 -5.73 3.69 -4.24
CA GLU A 98 -6.56 4.54 -5.11
C GLU A 98 -5.74 5.20 -6.23
N LEU A 99 -4.50 5.64 -5.95
CA LEU A 99 -3.60 6.22 -6.94
C LEU A 99 -3.23 5.22 -8.04
N VAL A 100 -3.03 3.94 -7.69
CA VAL A 100 -2.79 2.89 -8.69
C VAL A 100 -3.99 2.74 -9.61
N VAL A 101 -5.21 2.69 -9.07
CA VAL A 101 -6.44 2.61 -9.88
C VAL A 101 -6.57 3.81 -10.80
N ALA A 102 -6.37 5.02 -10.27
CA ALA A 102 -6.46 6.26 -11.04
C ALA A 102 -5.45 6.30 -12.20
N ARG A 103 -4.19 5.93 -11.96
CA ARG A 103 -3.12 5.89 -12.98
C ARG A 103 -3.33 4.77 -14.01
N VAL A 104 -3.97 3.66 -13.63
CA VAL A 104 -4.36 2.62 -14.59
C VAL A 104 -5.50 3.09 -15.49
N ALA A 105 -6.49 3.80 -14.93
CA ALA A 105 -7.63 4.34 -15.69
C ALA A 105 -7.25 5.52 -16.59
N HIS A 106 -6.26 6.31 -16.18
CA HIS A 106 -5.76 7.49 -16.89
C HIS A 106 -4.24 7.40 -17.04
N PRO A 107 -3.74 6.56 -17.96
CA PRO A 107 -2.33 6.53 -18.29
C PRO A 107 -1.94 7.85 -18.96
N ASP A 108 -0.93 8.52 -18.39
CA ASP A 108 -0.26 9.68 -18.99
C ASP A 108 0.44 9.30 -20.32
#